data_AF-A0A925Z8M9-F1
#
_entry.id   AF-A0A925Z8M9-F1
#
_cell.length_a   1.000
_cell.length_b   1.000
_cell.length_c   1.000
_cell.angle_alpha   90.00
_cell.angle_beta   90.00
_cell.angle_gamma   90.00
#
_symmetry.space_group_name_H-M   'P 1'
#
loop_
_entity.id
_entity.type
_entity.pdbx_description
1 polymer ?
#
loop_
_entity_poly.entity_id
_entity_poly.type
_entity_poly.pdbx_seq_one_letter_code
_entity_poly.pdbx_strand_id
1 'polypeptide(L)'
;MRLRPPDLLSTRAGRLVAFFFLYVSEGIPLGFTAVAIATQMRRQDLGPAEIGAFVGSLYLPWAFKWAMGPFVDTLSTDRFGRRRLW
;
A
#
# COMPACT_ATOMS: atom_id res chain seq x y z
N MET A 1 25.41 -0.49 -23.47
CA MET A 1 25.44 -1.57 -22.46
C MET A 1 24.33 -1.26 -21.43
N ARG A 2 23.25 -2.05 -21.36
CA ARG A 2 22.19 -1.83 -20.36
C ARG A 2 22.61 -2.53 -19.06
N LEU A 3 22.93 -1.76 -18.02
CA LEU A 3 23.18 -2.32 -16.69
C LEU A 3 21.85 -2.87 -16.15
N ARG A 4 21.82 -4.16 -15.78
CA ARG A 4 20.68 -4.73 -15.07
C ARG A 4 20.66 -4.15 -13.65
N PRO A 5 19.52 -3.66 -13.15
CA PRO A 5 19.44 -3.21 -11.77
C PRO A 5 19.73 -4.37 -10.81
N PRO A 6 20.29 -4.08 -9.62
CA PRO A 6 20.59 -5.10 -8.63
C PRO A 6 19.29 -5.80 -8.17
N ASP A 7 19.32 -7.13 -8.11
CA ASP A 7 18.22 -7.93 -7.58
C ASP A 7 18.24 -7.90 -6.04
N LEU A 8 17.46 -6.99 -5.47
CA LEU A 8 17.34 -6.83 -4.01
C LEU A 8 16.69 -8.05 -3.34
N LEU A 9 15.98 -8.91 -4.05
CA LEU A 9 15.29 -10.05 -3.45
C LEU A 9 16.21 -11.27 -3.24
N SER A 10 17.38 -11.26 -3.89
CA SER A 10 18.35 -12.36 -3.88
C SER A 10 18.99 -12.62 -2.51
N THR A 11 19.21 -11.59 -1.70
CA THR A 11 19.89 -11.70 -0.39
C THR A 11 18.98 -11.31 0.78
N ARG A 12 19.30 -11.76 1.99
CA ARG A 12 18.56 -11.39 3.21
C ARG A 12 18.59 -9.87 3.45
N ALA A 13 19.77 -9.27 3.34
CA ALA A 13 19.94 -7.83 3.53
C ALA A 13 19.19 -7.03 2.46
N GLY A 14 19.28 -7.45 1.19
CA GLY A 14 18.54 -6.81 0.10
C GLY A 14 17.02 -6.85 0.31
N ARG A 15 16.46 -7.99 0.75
CA ARG A 15 15.02 -8.10 1.06
C ARG A 15 14.60 -7.16 2.18
N LEU A 16 15.40 -7.07 3.25
CA LEU A 16 15.13 -6.13 4.34
C LEU A 16 15.13 -4.68 3.86
N VAL A 17 16.11 -4.30 3.05
CA VAL A 17 16.17 -2.95 2.45
C VAL A 17 14.96 -2.68 1.54
N ALA A 18 14.62 -3.63 0.67
CA ALA A 18 13.47 -3.51 -0.21
C ALA A 18 12.16 -3.35 0.57
N PHE A 19 11.89 -4.23 1.54
CA PHE A 19 10.69 -4.14 2.35
C PHE A 19 10.66 -2.92 3.27
N PHE A 20 11.81 -2.49 3.79
CA PHE A 20 11.90 -1.25 4.56
C PHE A 20 11.41 -0.06 3.73
N PHE A 21 11.94 0.13 2.53
CA PHE A 21 11.53 1.25 1.68
C PHE A 21 10.09 1.13 1.18
N LEU A 22 9.61 -0.09 0.92
CA LEU A 22 8.20 -0.33 0.62
C LEU A 22 7.30 0.13 1.79
N TYR A 23 7.61 -0.27 3.02
CA TYR A 23 6.85 0.11 4.20
C TYR A 23 6.95 1.60 4.52
N VAL A 24 8.10 2.23 4.29
CA VAL A 24 8.24 3.69 4.43
C VAL A 24 7.37 4.42 3.41
N SER A 25 7.39 3.96 2.15
CA SER A 25 6.63 4.55 1.05
C SER A 25 5.12 4.38 1.23
N GLU A 26 4.68 3.30 1.90
CA GLU A 26 3.27 3.07 2.26
C GLU A 26 2.87 3.85 3.52
N GLY A 27 3.67 3.74 4.58
CA GLY A 27 3.32 4.23 5.91
C GLY A 27 3.31 5.75 6.02
N ILE A 28 4.21 6.46 5.34
CA ILE A 28 4.26 7.93 5.39
C ILE A 28 2.98 8.54 4.79
N PRO A 29 2.55 8.19 3.56
CA PRO A 29 1.29 8.68 2.99
C PRO A 29 0.06 8.29 3.82
N LEU A 30 0.02 7.06 4.32
CA LEU A 30 -1.10 6.60 5.15
C LEU A 30 -1.22 7.43 6.44
N GLY A 31 -0.12 7.62 7.17
CA GLY A 31 -0.11 8.44 8.39
C GLY A 31 -0.41 9.92 8.10
N PHE A 32 0.11 10.45 7.00
CA PHE A 32 -0.16 11.84 6.60
C PHE A 32 -1.65 12.07 6.35
N THR A 33 -2.29 11.21 5.57
CA THR A 33 -3.72 11.34 5.23
C THR A 33 -4.64 11.03 6.42
N ALA A 34 -4.37 9.95 7.17
CA ALA A 34 -5.23 9.53 8.27
C ALA A 34 -5.09 10.40 9.53
N VAL A 35 -3.94 11.04 9.75
CA VAL A 35 -3.67 11.82 10.97
C VAL A 35 -3.48 13.30 10.66
N ALA A 36 -2.51 13.66 9.83
CA ALA A 36 -2.16 15.07 9.61
C ALA A 36 -3.28 15.82 8.88
N ILE A 37 -3.83 15.25 7.81
CA ILE A 37 -4.95 15.83 7.07
C ILE A 37 -6.22 15.83 7.93
N ALA A 38 -6.55 14.73 8.62
CA ALA A 38 -7.69 14.69 9.54
C ALA A 38 -7.60 15.78 10.64
N THR A 39 -6.40 15.99 11.20
CA THR A 39 -6.14 17.07 12.16
C THR A 39 -6.33 18.44 11.53
N GLN A 40 -5.84 18.64 10.30
CA GLN A 40 -6.00 19.89 9.59
C GLN A 40 -7.46 20.19 9.23
N MET A 41 -8.24 19.17 8.83
CA MET A 41 -9.68 19.29 8.61
C MET A 41 -10.39 19.72 9.90
N ARG A 42 -9.99 19.14 11.05
CA ARG A 42 -10.56 19.54 12.34
C ARG A 42 -10.26 21.00 12.69
N ARG A 43 -9.07 21.50 12.34
CA ARG A 43 -8.69 22.93 12.49
C ARG A 43 -9.45 23.87 11.56
N GLN A 44 -10.06 23.34 10.50
CA GLN A 44 -10.93 24.06 9.58
C GLN A 44 -12.42 23.95 9.96
N ASP A 45 -12.69 23.57 11.22
CA ASP A 45 -14.04 23.41 11.78
C ASP A 45 -14.91 22.33 11.12
N LEU A 46 -14.31 21.39 10.35
CA LEU A 46 -15.05 20.23 9.86
C LEU A 46 -15.48 19.34 11.04
N GLY A 47 -16.68 18.78 10.90
CA GLY A 47 -17.26 17.87 11.86
C GLY A 47 -16.62 16.47 11.83
N PRO A 48 -16.83 15.68 12.89
CA PRO A 48 -16.34 14.30 12.94
C PRO A 48 -16.89 13.41 11.82
N ALA A 49 -18.11 13.68 11.34
CA ALA A 49 -18.74 12.90 10.28
C ALA A 49 -18.02 13.07 8.93
N GLU A 50 -17.66 14.31 8.57
CA GLU A 50 -16.95 14.63 7.34
C GLU A 50 -15.51 14.08 7.36
N ILE A 51 -14.83 14.20 8.49
CA ILE A 51 -13.50 13.62 8.69
C ILE A 51 -13.56 12.09 8.60
N GLY A 52 -14.55 11.49 9.25
CA GLY A 52 -14.79 10.05 9.19
C GLY A 52 -15.11 9.56 7.78
N ALA A 53 -15.90 10.30 7.01
CA ALA A 53 -16.19 9.99 5.61
C ALA A 53 -14.92 10.06 4.74
N PHE A 54 -14.09 11.09 4.92
CA PHE A 54 -12.81 11.20 4.22
C PHE A 54 -11.87 10.02 4.56
N VAL A 55 -11.57 9.79 5.84
CA VAL A 55 -10.68 8.70 6.26
C VAL A 55 -11.26 7.34 5.86
N GLY A 56 -12.57 7.14 6.06
CA GLY A 56 -13.28 5.93 5.67
C GLY A 56 -13.17 5.65 4.17
N SER A 57 -13.23 6.67 3.31
CA SER A 57 -13.06 6.49 1.87
C SER A 57 -11.67 5.98 1.47
N LEU A 58 -10.62 6.34 2.23
CA LEU A 58 -9.26 5.85 2.02
C LEU A 58 -9.13 4.36 2.38
N TYR A 59 -9.84 3.91 3.40
CA TYR A 59 -9.84 2.51 3.85
C TYR A 59 -10.90 1.64 3.14
N LEU A 60 -11.85 2.26 2.44
CA LEU A 60 -12.94 1.56 1.76
C LEU A 60 -12.44 0.46 0.80
N PRO A 61 -11.40 0.66 -0.03
CA PRO A 61 -10.85 -0.42 -0.85
C PRO A 61 -10.39 -1.65 -0.04
N TRP A 62 -9.85 -1.42 1.17
CA TRP A 62 -9.39 -2.48 2.05
C TRP A 62 -10.54 -3.36 2.58
N ALA A 63 -11.74 -2.78 2.72
CA ALA A 63 -12.94 -3.54 3.11
C ALA A 63 -13.32 -4.61 2.09
N PHE A 64 -12.90 -4.46 0.83
CA PHE A 64 -13.14 -5.43 -0.25
C PHE A 64 -11.99 -6.42 -0.45
N LYS A 65 -10.97 -6.43 0.43
CA LYS A 65 -9.80 -7.31 0.30
C LYS A 65 -10.17 -8.80 0.22
N TRP A 66 -11.26 -9.21 0.89
CA TRP A 66 -11.78 -10.58 0.82
C TRP A 66 -12.20 -10.98 -0.59
N ALA A 67 -12.73 -10.04 -1.39
CA ALA A 67 -13.16 -10.30 -2.76
C ALA A 67 -11.98 -10.54 -3.69
N MET A 68 -10.79 -10.00 -3.37
CA MET A 68 -9.58 -10.15 -4.17
C MET A 68 -8.85 -11.49 -3.95
N GLY A 69 -9.10 -12.16 -2.82
CA GLY A 69 -8.48 -13.46 -2.51
C GLY A 69 -8.61 -14.50 -3.64
N PRO A 70 -9.83 -14.80 -4.12
CA PRO A 70 -10.03 -15.73 -5.22
C PRO A 70 -9.26 -15.36 -6.50
N PHE A 71 -9.16 -14.07 -6.84
CA PHE A 71 -8.43 -13.63 -8.04
C PHE A 71 -6.92 -13.84 -7.90
N VAL A 72 -6.36 -13.51 -6.74
CA VAL A 72 -4.93 -13.68 -6.47
C VAL A 72 -4.54 -15.15 -6.40
N ASP A 73 -5.42 -16.01 -5.88
CA ASP A 73 -5.16 -17.43 -5.71
C ASP A 73 -5.36 -18.26 -6.98
N THR A 74 -6.26 -17.84 -7.87
CA THR A 74 -6.62 -18.60 -9.09
C THR A 74 -5.92 -18.11 -10.35
N LEU A 75 -5.62 -16.82 -10.46
CA LEU A 75 -4.96 -16.27 -11.63
C LEU A 75 -3.44 -16.46 -11.50
N SER A 76 -2.83 -17.06 -12.52
CA SER A 76 -1.37 -17.19 -12.63
C SER A 76 -0.92 -16.82 -14.03
N THR A 77 0.28 -16.26 -14.17
CA THR A 77 0.83 -15.92 -15.48
C THR A 77 2.28 -16.38 -15.59
N ASP A 78 2.61 -17.04 -16.69
CA ASP A 78 3.95 -17.57 -16.91
C ASP A 78 4.97 -16.48 -17.24
N ARG A 79 4.51 -15.31 -17.71
CA ARG A 79 5.36 -14.16 -18.03
C ARG A 79 6.05 -13.55 -16.81
N PHE A 80 5.32 -13.42 -15.71
CA PHE A 80 5.83 -12.82 -14.48
C PHE A 80 6.12 -13.87 -13.41
N GLY A 81 5.58 -15.08 -13.54
CA GLY A 81 5.73 -16.18 -12.60
C GLY A 81 4.46 -16.41 -11.77
N ARG A 82 4.23 -17.66 -11.37
CA ARG A 82 2.96 -18.15 -10.79
C ARG A 82 2.50 -17.46 -9.49
N ARG A 83 3.38 -16.72 -8.78
CA ARG A 83 3.06 -16.03 -7.52
C ARG A 83 3.39 -14.53 -7.54
N ARG A 84 3.53 -13.94 -8.73
CA ARG A 84 3.98 -12.55 -8.93
C ARG A 84 2.92 -11.67 -9.60
N LEU A 85 1.68 -12.13 -9.63
CA LEU A 85 0.52 -11.33 -10.05
C LEU A 85 -0.01 -10.42 -8.95
N TRP A 86 0.48 -10.61 -7.73
CA TRP A 86 0.31 -9.69 -6.61
C TRP A 86 1.70 -9.23 -6.12
#